data_AF-A0A0L0FGB0-F1
#
_entry.id   AF-A0A0L0FGB0-F1
#
_cell.length_a   1.000
_cell.length_b   1.000
_cell.length_c   1.000
_cell.angle_alpha   90.00
_cell.angle_beta   90.00
_cell.angle_gamma   90.00
#
_symmetry.space_group_name_H-M   'P 1'
#
loop_
_entity.id
_entity.type
_entity.pdbx_description
1 polymer ?
#
loop_
_entity_poly.entity_id
_entity_poly.type
_entity_poly.pdbx_seq_one_letter_code
_entity_poly.pdbx_strand_id
1 'polypeptide(L)'
;MHFNLQTLLLIACIALTGAGAAYIRDTDDKIDALNTEAEISTDPRNLTELSNEAKWQAIAVNPNHKRWGIAWDYSREDDAKARALTECGEAECVIRGTNKNGCLVYAYSPGTSRWGSAGQSSYSAALSSAIASCGRGDCTELVRSCKQRNWAVGGNRRTVGNCTEGDFHTGEAAAVQGRQEPTTGDAIDTEGESDSDFNGAEPDKWQALAMNPNHKRWGKAWNYQTEDGAKAVALQECGQAGCVIRGTIKDGCLVYTYSPGTTRWGWAGRSTYSLALTSALATCGRGDCVELVHTCKA
;
A
#
# COMPACT_ATOMS: atom_id res chain seq x y z
N MET A 1 18.89 45.71 -64.36
CA MET A 1 18.82 45.95 -62.90
C MET A 1 17.38 45.73 -62.47
N HIS A 2 17.08 44.59 -61.84
CA HIS A 2 15.75 44.26 -61.33
C HIS A 2 15.79 44.30 -59.81
N PHE A 3 15.11 45.29 -59.22
CA PHE A 3 14.87 45.35 -57.79
C PHE A 3 13.66 44.46 -57.46
N ASN A 4 13.87 43.56 -56.51
CA ASN A 4 12.92 42.54 -56.10
C ASN A 4 11.83 43.14 -55.21
N LEU A 5 10.57 42.99 -55.60
CA LEU A 5 9.38 43.56 -54.97
C LEU A 5 9.06 42.96 -53.58
N GLN A 6 9.77 41.90 -53.15
CA GLN A 6 9.53 41.25 -51.86
C GLN A 6 10.07 42.03 -50.65
N THR A 7 11.06 42.90 -50.80
CA THR A 7 11.66 43.60 -49.65
C THR A 7 10.83 44.81 -49.19
N LEU A 8 9.98 45.37 -50.06
CA LEU A 8 9.11 46.50 -49.72
C LEU A 8 7.83 46.10 -48.97
N LEU A 9 7.45 44.81 -48.99
CA LEU A 9 6.27 44.33 -48.26
C LEU A 9 6.56 43.98 -46.79
N LEU A 10 7.82 43.83 -46.38
CA LEU A 10 8.16 43.56 -44.97
C LEU A 10 8.22 44.83 -44.10
N ILE A 11 8.41 46.00 -44.71
CA ILE A 11 8.51 47.28 -43.95
C ILE A 11 7.12 47.89 -43.71
N ALA A 12 6.10 47.51 -44.47
CA ALA A 12 4.73 48.02 -44.31
C ALA A 12 3.91 47.33 -43.20
N CYS A 13 4.38 46.22 -42.61
CA CYS A 13 3.65 45.53 -41.52
C CYS A 13 4.04 45.96 -40.09
N ILE A 14 5.05 46.84 -39.91
CA ILE A 14 5.49 47.25 -38.56
C ILE A 14 4.86 48.59 -38.12
N ALA A 15 4.06 49.26 -38.96
CA ALA A 15 3.54 50.59 -38.68
C ALA A 15 2.07 50.67 -38.22
N LEU A 16 1.37 49.56 -38.01
CA LEU A 16 -0.06 49.59 -37.63
C LEU A 16 -0.42 48.52 -36.59
N THR A 17 -0.02 48.76 -35.33
CA THR A 17 -0.83 48.47 -34.12
C THR A 17 -0.17 49.12 -32.90
N GLY A 18 -0.43 50.42 -32.71
CA GLY A 18 -0.10 51.17 -31.49
C GLY A 18 -1.03 50.84 -30.33
N ALA A 19 -1.11 49.55 -29.94
CA ALA A 19 -1.84 49.08 -28.76
C ALA A 19 -1.08 47.98 -27.98
N GLY A 20 0.18 47.70 -28.32
CA GLY A 20 0.98 46.64 -27.69
C GLY A 20 1.89 47.09 -26.54
N ALA A 21 1.95 48.38 -26.21
CA ALA A 21 2.87 48.88 -25.17
C ALA A 21 2.22 49.04 -23.78
N ALA A 22 0.90 48.96 -23.67
CA ALA A 22 0.19 48.99 -22.39
C ALA A 22 -0.15 47.58 -21.84
N TYR A 23 -0.13 46.55 -22.70
CA TYR A 23 -0.49 45.18 -22.29
C TYR A 23 0.70 44.36 -21.75
N ILE A 24 1.93 44.80 -21.95
CA ILE A 24 3.13 44.11 -21.44
C ILE A 24 3.48 44.58 -20.02
N ARG A 25 3.05 45.79 -19.59
CA ARG A 25 3.29 46.28 -18.23
C ARG A 25 2.33 45.72 -17.17
N ASP A 26 1.14 45.23 -17.54
CA ASP A 26 0.20 44.60 -16.59
C ASP A 26 0.55 43.13 -16.28
N THR A 27 1.40 42.50 -17.10
CA THR A 27 1.87 41.13 -16.85
C THR A 27 3.08 41.06 -15.93
N ASP A 28 3.96 42.07 -15.92
CA ASP A 28 5.13 42.08 -15.03
C ASP A 28 4.72 42.31 -13.56
N ASP A 29 3.77 43.21 -13.30
CA ASP A 29 3.24 43.44 -11.93
C ASP A 29 2.47 42.22 -11.39
N LYS A 30 1.86 41.41 -12.28
CA LYS A 30 1.18 40.15 -11.90
C LYS A 30 2.16 38.98 -11.70
N ILE A 31 3.29 38.97 -12.40
CA ILE A 31 4.34 37.96 -12.19
C ILE A 31 5.06 38.20 -10.86
N ASP A 32 5.29 39.46 -10.47
CA ASP A 32 5.85 39.78 -9.15
C ASP A 32 4.85 39.52 -8.01
N ALA A 33 3.55 39.70 -8.23
CA ALA A 33 2.51 39.29 -7.27
C ALA A 33 2.39 37.77 -7.12
N LEU A 34 2.56 37.00 -8.19
CA LEU A 34 2.55 35.53 -8.15
C LEU A 34 3.84 34.94 -7.56
N ASN A 35 4.97 35.63 -7.67
CA ASN A 35 6.24 35.23 -7.04
C ASN A 35 6.35 35.64 -5.57
N THR A 36 5.48 36.52 -5.07
CA THR A 36 5.49 36.97 -3.66
C THR A 36 4.73 36.02 -2.72
N GLU A 37 3.85 35.14 -3.22
CA GLU A 37 3.14 34.14 -2.39
C GLU A 37 3.71 32.72 -2.49
N ALA A 38 4.76 32.52 -3.29
CA ALA A 38 5.49 31.26 -3.39
C ALA A 38 6.83 31.32 -2.63
N GLU A 39 6.86 31.90 -1.43
CA GLU A 39 7.87 31.50 -0.44
C GLU A 39 7.56 30.05 -0.03
N ILE A 40 8.01 29.10 -0.85
CA ILE A 40 8.20 27.72 -0.42
C ILE A 40 9.17 27.80 0.76
N SER A 41 8.60 27.81 1.97
CA SER A 41 9.36 27.73 3.21
C SER A 41 10.21 26.47 3.14
N THR A 42 11.48 26.66 2.79
CA THR A 42 12.51 25.62 2.81
C THR A 42 13.00 25.35 4.23
N ASP A 43 12.36 25.94 5.25
CA ASP A 43 12.65 25.67 6.65
C ASP A 43 12.14 24.26 7.01
N PRO A 44 13.03 23.29 7.27
CA PRO A 44 12.63 21.94 7.65
C PRO A 44 11.84 21.89 8.97
N ARG A 45 11.84 22.97 9.77
CA ARG A 45 11.00 23.08 10.97
C ARG A 45 9.51 23.19 10.63
N ASN A 46 9.16 23.73 9.47
CA ASN A 46 7.76 23.91 9.05
C ASN A 46 7.15 22.62 8.43
N LEU A 47 7.98 21.76 7.84
CA LEU A 47 7.55 20.43 7.36
C LEU A 47 7.13 19.50 8.52
N THR A 48 7.73 19.68 9.70
CA THR A 48 7.36 18.92 10.89
C THR A 48 5.99 19.36 11.40
N GLU A 49 5.69 20.65 11.34
CA GLU A 49 4.42 21.24 11.79
C GLU A 49 3.25 20.87 10.87
N LEU A 50 3.45 20.89 9.54
CA LEU A 50 2.47 20.39 8.56
C LEU A 50 2.21 18.88 8.70
N SER A 51 3.21 18.10 9.13
CA SER A 51 3.03 16.66 9.38
C SER A 51 2.28 16.34 10.68
N ASN A 52 2.19 17.31 11.59
CA ASN A 52 1.60 17.18 12.93
C ASN A 52 0.15 17.65 13.02
N GLU A 53 -0.39 18.30 11.98
CA GLU A 53 -1.82 18.57 11.93
C GLU A 53 -2.57 17.25 12.08
N ALA A 54 -3.56 17.25 12.97
CA ALA A 54 -4.22 16.01 13.30
C ALA A 54 -5.19 15.62 12.20
N LYS A 55 -4.95 14.44 11.62
CA LYS A 55 -5.70 13.96 10.47
C LYS A 55 -6.58 12.79 10.87
N TRP A 56 -7.82 12.89 10.45
CA TRP A 56 -8.88 11.92 10.64
C TRP A 56 -8.92 10.94 9.48
N GLN A 57 -9.32 9.73 9.83
CA GLN A 57 -9.64 8.67 8.90
C GLN A 57 -10.91 7.97 9.35
N ALA A 58 -11.61 7.39 8.39
CA ALA A 58 -12.85 6.69 8.60
C ALA A 58 -12.94 5.45 7.70
N ILE A 59 -13.64 4.44 8.19
CA ILE A 59 -14.01 3.25 7.41
C ILE A 59 -15.53 3.10 7.47
N ALA A 60 -16.16 3.07 6.31
CA ALA A 60 -17.55 2.70 6.13
C ALA A 60 -17.63 1.28 5.56
N VAL A 61 -18.60 0.48 6.02
CA VAL A 61 -18.79 -0.90 5.55
C VAL A 61 -20.27 -1.17 5.36
N ASN A 62 -20.64 -1.78 4.23
CA ASN A 62 -21.87 -2.54 4.11
C ASN A 62 -21.56 -4.03 4.33
N PRO A 63 -21.95 -4.61 5.48
CA PRO A 63 -21.67 -6.01 5.80
C PRO A 63 -22.41 -7.00 4.88
N ASN A 64 -23.56 -6.61 4.31
CA ASN A 64 -24.39 -7.49 3.49
C ASN A 64 -23.78 -7.68 2.09
N HIS A 65 -23.24 -6.61 1.51
CA HIS A 65 -22.72 -6.60 0.14
C HIS A 65 -21.20 -6.67 0.06
N LYS A 66 -20.52 -6.85 1.21
CA LYS A 66 -19.05 -6.88 1.30
C LYS A 66 -18.40 -5.67 0.63
N ARG A 67 -19.04 -4.50 0.73
CA ARG A 67 -18.48 -3.23 0.23
C ARG A 67 -17.95 -2.40 1.39
N TRP A 68 -16.93 -1.62 1.10
CA TRP A 68 -16.34 -0.69 2.05
C TRP A 68 -15.90 0.58 1.35
N GLY A 69 -15.80 1.65 2.12
CA GLY A 69 -15.18 2.88 1.68
C GLY A 69 -14.24 3.40 2.75
N ILE A 70 -13.12 3.97 2.33
CA ILE A 70 -12.08 4.44 3.23
C ILE A 70 -11.90 5.94 3.02
N ALA A 71 -11.56 6.65 4.08
CA ALA A 71 -11.11 8.03 3.97
C ALA A 71 -9.91 8.23 4.89
N TRP A 72 -8.91 8.97 4.43
CA TRP A 72 -7.72 9.32 5.20
C TRP A 72 -7.30 10.76 4.93
N ASP A 73 -6.48 11.29 5.84
CA ASP A 73 -5.87 12.62 5.71
C ASP A 73 -6.84 13.82 5.75
N TYR A 74 -7.98 13.66 6.43
CA TYR A 74 -8.96 14.75 6.57
C TYR A 74 -8.70 15.58 7.83
N SER A 75 -8.79 16.91 7.74
CA SER A 75 -8.67 17.79 8.93
C SER A 75 -9.86 17.67 9.89
N ARG A 76 -11.02 17.19 9.41
CA ARG A 76 -12.24 17.00 10.19
C ARG A 76 -12.75 15.57 10.13
N GLU A 77 -13.29 15.10 11.25
CA GLU A 77 -13.85 13.74 11.35
C GLU A 77 -15.07 13.56 10.45
N ASP A 78 -15.96 14.56 10.38
CA ASP A 78 -17.19 14.49 9.59
C ASP A 78 -16.89 14.39 8.08
N ASP A 79 -15.86 15.09 7.61
CA ASP A 79 -15.44 15.02 6.21
C ASP A 79 -14.87 13.64 5.88
N ALA A 80 -14.10 13.04 6.80
CA ALA A 80 -13.63 11.67 6.67
C ALA A 80 -14.80 10.69 6.59
N LYS A 81 -15.79 10.82 7.49
CA LYS A 81 -17.00 9.97 7.49
C LYS A 81 -17.78 10.11 6.19
N ALA A 82 -18.05 11.34 5.76
CA ALA A 82 -18.77 11.61 4.52
C ALA A 82 -18.06 11.02 3.30
N ARG A 83 -16.72 11.18 3.22
CA ARG A 83 -15.92 10.56 2.17
C ARG A 83 -16.01 9.04 2.20
N ALA A 84 -15.82 8.41 3.36
CA ALA A 84 -15.87 6.96 3.49
C ALA A 84 -17.24 6.38 3.10
N LEU A 85 -18.35 7.04 3.49
CA LEU A 85 -19.70 6.65 3.06
C LEU A 85 -19.88 6.80 1.55
N THR A 86 -19.41 7.92 1.00
CA THR A 86 -19.45 8.17 -0.46
C THR A 86 -18.68 7.11 -1.23
N GLU A 87 -17.49 6.73 -0.76
CA GLU A 87 -16.64 5.72 -1.37
C GLU A 87 -17.24 4.31 -1.26
N CYS A 88 -17.92 4.01 -0.15
CA CYS A 88 -18.63 2.75 0.03
C CYS A 88 -19.80 2.61 -0.97
N GLY A 89 -20.42 3.73 -1.35
CA GLY A 89 -21.30 3.82 -2.52
C GLY A 89 -22.69 3.20 -2.36
N GLU A 90 -23.10 2.86 -1.14
CA GLU A 90 -24.42 2.25 -0.87
C GLU A 90 -25.12 2.89 0.32
N ALA A 91 -26.46 2.92 0.26
CA ALA A 91 -27.30 3.53 1.29
C ALA A 91 -27.19 2.85 2.66
N GLU A 92 -26.88 1.54 2.69
CA GLU A 92 -26.74 0.76 3.92
C GLU A 92 -25.32 0.79 4.49
N CYS A 93 -24.38 1.50 3.87
CA CYS A 93 -23.05 1.67 4.41
C CYS A 93 -23.12 2.43 5.75
N VAL A 94 -22.45 1.89 6.77
CA VAL A 94 -22.35 2.53 8.09
C VAL A 94 -20.90 2.77 8.46
N ILE A 95 -20.63 3.87 9.16
CA ILE A 95 -19.31 4.13 9.74
C ILE A 95 -19.01 3.11 10.82
N ARG A 96 -17.95 2.32 10.61
CA ARG A 96 -17.51 1.29 11.56
C ARG A 96 -16.38 1.73 12.46
N GLY A 97 -15.68 2.78 12.09
CA GLY A 97 -14.70 3.39 12.96
C GLY A 97 -14.17 4.69 12.39
N THR A 98 -13.68 5.51 13.30
CA THR A 98 -12.82 6.65 12.99
C THR A 98 -11.58 6.57 13.85
N ASN A 99 -10.48 7.16 13.37
CA ASN A 99 -9.29 7.32 14.18
C ASN A 99 -8.60 8.63 13.84
N LYS A 100 -7.91 9.21 14.82
CA LYS A 100 -7.12 10.43 14.66
C LYS A 100 -5.65 10.06 14.75
N ASN A 101 -4.85 10.40 13.74
CA ASN A 101 -3.39 10.20 13.72
C ASN A 101 -2.91 8.76 14.03
N GLY A 102 -3.32 7.78 13.20
CA GLY A 102 -2.86 6.41 13.38
C GLY A 102 -3.28 5.45 12.27
N CYS A 103 -3.46 4.19 12.64
CA CYS A 103 -4.05 3.13 11.84
C CYS A 103 -5.42 2.77 12.40
N LEU A 104 -6.37 2.54 11.52
CA LEU A 104 -7.71 2.04 11.80
C LEU A 104 -7.84 0.75 11.01
N VAL A 105 -8.10 -0.34 11.69
CA VAL A 105 -8.25 -1.66 11.08
C VAL A 105 -9.63 -2.20 11.39
N TYR A 106 -10.24 -2.83 10.41
CA TYR A 106 -11.51 -3.53 10.51
C TYR A 106 -11.29 -5.00 10.19
N ALA A 107 -11.69 -5.88 11.10
CA ALA A 107 -11.58 -7.32 11.01
C ALA A 107 -12.96 -7.98 10.92
N TYR A 108 -13.04 -9.07 10.17
CA TYR A 108 -14.27 -9.82 9.94
C TYR A 108 -14.03 -11.33 10.03
N SER A 109 -14.99 -12.05 10.61
CA SER A 109 -15.10 -13.51 10.58
C SER A 109 -16.30 -13.89 9.72
N PRO A 110 -16.10 -14.50 8.53
CA PRO A 110 -17.21 -14.95 7.70
C PRO A 110 -17.98 -16.10 8.35
N GLY A 111 -17.30 -16.99 9.09
CA GLY A 111 -17.94 -18.15 9.71
C GLY A 111 -18.91 -17.78 10.84
N THR A 112 -18.67 -16.66 11.53
CA THR A 112 -19.49 -16.24 12.66
C THR A 112 -20.21 -14.92 12.44
N SER A 113 -20.01 -14.28 11.29
CA SER A 113 -20.49 -12.92 10.99
C SER A 113 -20.14 -11.91 12.09
N ARG A 114 -19.01 -12.10 12.77
CA ARG A 114 -18.51 -11.19 13.80
C ARG A 114 -17.55 -10.19 13.20
N TRP A 115 -17.48 -9.04 13.85
CA TRP A 115 -16.71 -7.90 13.38
C TRP A 115 -15.95 -7.28 14.54
N GLY A 116 -14.81 -6.68 14.24
CA GLY A 116 -14.06 -5.88 15.20
C GLY A 116 -13.34 -4.75 14.51
N SER A 117 -13.27 -3.60 15.17
CA SER A 117 -12.58 -2.42 14.67
C SER A 117 -11.67 -1.87 15.75
N ALA A 118 -10.50 -1.38 15.38
CA ALA A 118 -9.67 -0.64 16.32
C ALA A 118 -8.81 0.42 15.63
N GLY A 119 -8.77 1.59 16.26
CA GLY A 119 -7.82 2.66 15.97
C GLY A 119 -6.64 2.60 16.94
N GLN A 120 -5.41 2.57 16.43
CA GLN A 120 -4.17 2.61 17.24
C GLN A 120 -3.09 3.44 16.55
N SER A 121 -2.02 3.77 17.27
CA SER A 121 -0.89 4.54 16.74
C SER A 121 -0.04 3.79 15.71
N SER A 122 -0.11 2.44 15.71
CA SER A 122 0.57 1.56 14.76
C SER A 122 -0.41 0.54 14.14
N TYR A 123 -0.06 0.06 12.95
CA TYR A 123 -0.83 -0.95 12.23
C TYR A 123 -0.95 -2.26 13.02
N SER A 124 0.17 -2.79 13.53
CA SER A 124 0.19 -4.06 14.27
C SER A 124 -0.68 -4.02 15.52
N ALA A 125 -0.66 -2.92 16.27
CA ALA A 125 -1.54 -2.73 17.44
C ALA A 125 -3.02 -2.61 17.04
N ALA A 126 -3.32 -1.88 15.95
CA ALA A 126 -4.68 -1.74 15.43
C ALA A 126 -5.25 -3.09 14.99
N LEU A 127 -4.50 -3.86 14.20
CA LEU A 127 -4.92 -5.17 13.73
C LEU A 127 -5.10 -6.16 14.89
N SER A 128 -4.14 -6.23 15.82
CA SER A 128 -4.24 -7.07 17.02
C SER A 128 -5.53 -6.77 17.80
N SER A 129 -5.80 -5.48 18.02
CA SER A 129 -6.98 -5.01 18.76
C SER A 129 -8.28 -5.25 18.00
N ALA A 130 -8.29 -5.06 16.68
CA ALA A 130 -9.45 -5.31 15.84
C ALA A 130 -9.82 -6.79 15.84
N ILE A 131 -8.84 -7.68 15.70
CA ILE A 131 -9.06 -9.14 15.75
C ILE A 131 -9.46 -9.60 17.14
N ALA A 132 -8.86 -9.04 18.19
CA ALA A 132 -9.27 -9.32 19.55
C ALA A 132 -10.74 -8.90 19.79
N SER A 133 -11.15 -7.74 19.27
CA SER A 133 -12.52 -7.23 19.37
C SER A 133 -13.52 -8.04 18.55
N CYS A 134 -13.08 -8.61 17.41
CA CYS A 134 -13.88 -9.51 16.59
C CYS A 134 -14.19 -10.86 17.29
N GLY A 135 -13.42 -11.22 18.31
CA GLY A 135 -13.68 -12.39 19.15
C GLY A 135 -12.70 -13.55 18.98
N ARG A 136 -11.54 -13.32 18.32
CA ARG A 136 -10.50 -14.33 18.01
C ARG A 136 -11.00 -15.47 17.10
N GLY A 137 -10.09 -16.29 16.56
CA GLY A 137 -10.41 -17.42 15.69
C GLY A 137 -10.14 -17.12 14.21
N ASP A 138 -11.16 -17.25 13.37
CA ASP A 138 -11.12 -17.02 11.92
C ASP A 138 -11.28 -15.54 11.52
N CYS A 139 -11.30 -14.62 12.49
CA CYS A 139 -11.28 -13.18 12.23
C CYS A 139 -9.97 -12.79 11.51
N THR A 140 -10.10 -12.21 10.31
CA THR A 140 -8.99 -11.65 9.54
C THR A 140 -9.22 -10.18 9.26
N GLU A 141 -8.16 -9.47 8.88
CA GLU A 141 -8.31 -8.11 8.34
C GLU A 141 -9.21 -8.13 7.10
N LEU A 142 -10.21 -7.25 7.08
CA LEU A 142 -11.03 -6.97 5.90
C LEU A 142 -10.55 -5.69 5.21
N VAL A 143 -10.34 -4.63 5.98
CA VAL A 143 -9.98 -3.33 5.46
C VAL A 143 -9.17 -2.53 6.49
N ARG A 144 -8.26 -1.68 6.01
CA ARG A 144 -7.45 -0.80 6.84
C ARG A 144 -7.33 0.61 6.25
N SER A 145 -7.13 1.57 7.13
CA SER A 145 -6.70 2.93 6.83
C SER A 145 -5.55 3.29 7.75
N CYS A 146 -4.40 3.67 7.20
CA CYS A 146 -3.25 4.11 7.99
C CYS A 146 -2.75 5.45 7.47
N LYS A 147 -2.45 6.37 8.38
CA LYS A 147 -1.59 7.51 8.03
C LYS A 147 -0.25 6.95 7.56
N GLN A 148 0.06 7.10 6.28
CA GLN A 148 1.38 6.76 5.74
C GLN A 148 2.42 7.71 6.37
N ARG A 149 2.99 7.33 7.51
CA ARG A 149 4.24 7.93 7.95
C ARG A 149 5.33 7.18 7.19
N ASN A 150 5.67 7.64 5.99
CA ASN A 150 6.87 7.28 5.22
C ASN A 150 7.45 5.91 5.61
N TRP A 151 6.87 4.81 5.11
CA TRP A 151 7.49 3.50 5.17
C TRP A 151 8.63 3.45 4.13
N ALA A 152 9.66 4.26 4.34
CA ALA A 152 10.92 4.20 3.60
C ALA A 152 11.77 3.07 4.18
N VAL A 153 11.37 1.83 3.90
CA VAL A 153 12.27 0.67 3.96
C VAL A 153 12.65 0.32 2.52
N GLY A 154 13.69 0.99 2.02
CA GLY A 154 14.58 0.48 0.96
C GLY A 154 13.97 -0.05 -0.35
N GLY A 155 12.89 0.54 -0.87
CA GLY A 155 12.29 0.17 -2.15
C GLY A 155 12.04 1.39 -3.04
N ASN A 156 12.31 1.23 -4.34
CA ASN A 156 12.42 2.27 -5.35
C ASN A 156 11.20 3.23 -5.46
N ARG A 157 11.47 4.53 -5.62
CA ARG A 157 10.55 5.68 -5.48
C ARG A 157 9.57 5.88 -6.66
N ARG A 158 9.22 4.84 -7.41
CA ARG A 158 8.35 4.93 -8.61
C ARG A 158 7.09 4.07 -8.61
N THR A 159 6.80 3.38 -7.52
CA THR A 159 5.51 2.69 -7.35
C THR A 159 4.98 3.02 -5.96
N VAL A 160 4.53 4.26 -5.79
CA VAL A 160 3.60 4.59 -4.71
C VAL A 160 2.27 3.99 -5.15
N GLY A 161 2.12 2.69 -4.91
CA GLY A 161 0.85 2.01 -5.10
C GLY A 161 -0.17 2.69 -4.21
N ASN A 162 -1.13 3.36 -4.83
CA ASN A 162 -2.46 3.46 -4.26
C ASN A 162 -2.81 2.09 -3.67
N CYS A 163 -3.49 2.04 -2.53
CA CYS A 163 -4.17 0.82 -2.12
C CYS A 163 -5.27 0.56 -3.16
N THR A 164 -4.87 0.04 -4.32
CA THR A 164 -5.77 -0.35 -5.40
C THR A 164 -6.54 -1.57 -4.94
N GLU A 165 -7.81 -1.54 -5.29
CA GLU A 165 -8.90 -2.52 -5.22
C GLU A 165 -8.59 -3.96 -5.69
N GLY A 166 -7.32 -4.35 -5.87
CA GLY A 166 -6.92 -5.52 -6.67
C GLY A 166 -6.68 -6.85 -5.94
N ASP A 167 -6.37 -6.88 -4.64
CA ASP A 167 -5.85 -8.12 -4.02
C ASP A 167 -6.88 -8.92 -3.21
N PHE A 168 -8.17 -8.60 -3.31
CA PHE A 168 -9.24 -9.37 -2.67
C PHE A 168 -10.30 -9.80 -3.68
N HIS A 169 -9.99 -10.85 -4.45
CA HIS A 169 -11.01 -11.59 -5.18
C HIS A 169 -11.97 -12.25 -4.18
N THR A 170 -13.13 -11.63 -3.95
CA THR A 170 -14.31 -12.40 -3.58
C THR A 170 -14.75 -13.14 -4.83
N GLY A 171 -14.71 -14.48 -4.77
CA GLY A 171 -15.20 -15.32 -5.85
C GLY A 171 -16.70 -15.12 -6.03
N GLU A 172 -17.08 -14.50 -7.15
CA GLU A 172 -18.38 -14.70 -7.78
C GLU A 172 -18.23 -14.45 -9.29
N ALA A 173 -18.67 -15.43 -10.07
CA ALA A 173 -18.51 -15.49 -11.51
C ALA A 173 -19.33 -14.40 -12.22
N ALA A 174 -18.67 -13.54 -12.99
CA ALA A 174 -19.32 -12.73 -14.01
C ALA A 174 -18.71 -13.08 -15.37
N ALA A 175 -19.47 -13.82 -16.17
CA ALA A 175 -19.19 -14.04 -17.58
C ALA A 175 -19.27 -12.71 -18.33
N VAL A 176 -18.19 -12.33 -19.03
CA VAL A 176 -18.23 -11.26 -20.04
C VAL A 176 -17.67 -11.81 -21.35
N GLN A 177 -18.53 -11.73 -22.37
CA GLN A 177 -18.29 -12.19 -23.73
C GLN A 177 -17.29 -11.30 -24.47
N GLY A 178 -16.38 -11.98 -25.19
CA GLY A 178 -15.99 -11.68 -26.57
C GLY A 178 -15.49 -10.27 -26.92
N ARG A 179 -14.19 -10.14 -27.12
CA ARG A 179 -13.65 -9.20 -28.11
C ARG A 179 -12.48 -9.82 -28.86
N GLN A 180 -12.67 -9.96 -30.18
CA GLN A 180 -11.66 -10.42 -31.15
C GLN A 180 -10.57 -9.37 -31.35
N GLU A 181 -9.31 -9.82 -31.41
CA GLU A 181 -8.20 -9.07 -32.00
C GLU A 181 -7.89 -9.60 -33.41
N PRO A 182 -7.38 -8.74 -34.31
CA PRO A 182 -7.26 -9.08 -35.73
C PRO A 182 -5.97 -9.85 -36.07
N THR A 183 -6.15 -10.82 -36.96
CA THR A 183 -5.12 -11.67 -37.57
C THR A 183 -4.37 -10.99 -38.71
N THR A 184 -3.05 -11.12 -38.73
CA THR A 184 -2.12 -11.25 -39.89
C THR A 184 -0.73 -11.50 -39.29
N GLY A 185 0.09 -12.48 -39.67
CA GLY A 185 0.07 -13.49 -40.72
C GLY A 185 1.38 -14.32 -40.61
N ASP A 186 1.45 -15.34 -41.46
CA ASP A 186 2.60 -16.17 -41.85
C ASP A 186 3.01 -17.35 -40.94
N ALA A 187 2.89 -18.51 -41.58
CA ALA A 187 3.04 -19.86 -41.09
C ALA A 187 4.51 -20.32 -41.08
N ILE A 188 4.88 -21.05 -40.03
CA ILE A 188 5.91 -22.08 -40.07
C ILE A 188 5.29 -23.33 -39.47
N ASP A 189 5.05 -24.32 -40.32
CA ASP A 189 4.63 -25.66 -39.91
C ASP A 189 5.75 -26.29 -39.07
N THR A 190 5.52 -26.40 -37.77
CA THR A 190 6.23 -27.35 -36.90
C THR A 190 5.13 -28.21 -36.29
N GLU A 191 5.20 -29.52 -36.52
CA GLU A 191 4.28 -30.52 -35.96
C GLU A 191 4.30 -30.37 -34.42
N GLY A 192 3.26 -29.71 -33.90
CA GLY A 192 3.08 -29.45 -32.50
C GLY A 192 2.52 -30.69 -31.82
N GLU A 193 3.34 -31.33 -31.00
CA GLU A 193 2.83 -32.13 -29.89
C GLU A 193 1.94 -31.22 -29.04
N SER A 194 0.67 -31.60 -28.94
CA SER A 194 -0.32 -30.89 -28.16
C SER A 194 -0.03 -31.09 -26.67
N ASP A 195 0.77 -30.19 -26.08
CA ASP A 195 0.98 -30.07 -24.64
C ASP A 195 -0.29 -29.51 -23.96
N SER A 196 -1.34 -30.32 -23.87
CA SER A 196 -2.60 -29.97 -23.18
C SER A 196 -2.60 -30.24 -21.67
N ASP A 197 -1.44 -30.57 -21.08
CA ASP A 197 -1.33 -30.97 -19.66
C ASP A 197 -0.58 -29.97 -18.76
N PHE A 198 -0.40 -28.72 -19.18
CA PHE A 198 0.12 -27.65 -18.31
C PHE A 198 -0.91 -27.17 -17.27
N ASN A 199 -1.37 -28.08 -16.41
CA ASN A 199 -1.73 -27.75 -15.03
C ASN A 199 -0.43 -27.53 -14.22
N GLY A 200 0.41 -26.62 -14.70
CA GLY A 200 1.70 -26.28 -14.09
C GLY A 200 1.45 -25.50 -12.81
N ALA A 201 1.11 -26.21 -11.73
CA ALA A 201 1.13 -25.63 -10.40
C ALA A 201 2.50 -24.98 -10.22
N GLU A 202 2.50 -23.66 -9.96
CA GLU A 202 3.72 -22.92 -9.76
C GLU A 202 4.52 -23.64 -8.66
N PRO A 203 5.81 -23.97 -8.88
CA PRO A 203 6.57 -24.74 -7.92
C PRO A 203 6.59 -24.01 -6.59
N ASP A 204 6.22 -24.75 -5.55
CA ASP A 204 6.12 -24.27 -4.19
C ASP A 204 7.33 -23.42 -3.77
N LYS A 205 7.05 -22.31 -3.08
CA LYS A 205 8.06 -21.32 -2.73
C LYS A 205 8.36 -21.30 -1.24
N TRP A 206 9.63 -21.45 -0.91
CA TRP A 206 10.16 -21.37 0.44
C TRP A 206 10.53 -19.95 0.85
N GLN A 207 10.29 -19.69 2.13
CA GLN A 207 10.65 -18.48 2.83
C GLN A 207 11.40 -18.85 4.10
N ALA A 208 12.30 -17.97 4.53
CA ALA A 208 13.02 -18.13 5.77
C ALA A 208 13.21 -16.79 6.48
N LEU A 209 13.29 -16.85 7.80
CA LEU A 209 13.66 -15.72 8.63
C LEU A 209 14.83 -16.12 9.53
N ALA A 210 15.89 -15.33 9.49
CA ALA A 210 17.02 -15.44 10.39
C ALA A 210 17.06 -14.24 11.33
N MET A 211 17.45 -14.47 12.58
CA MET A 211 17.60 -13.39 13.55
C MET A 211 18.81 -13.62 14.45
N ASN A 212 19.48 -12.53 14.79
CA ASN A 212 20.43 -12.51 15.89
C ASN A 212 19.72 -12.02 17.17
N PRO A 213 19.55 -12.88 18.19
CA PRO A 213 18.84 -12.50 19.42
C PRO A 213 19.51 -11.36 20.20
N ASN A 214 20.82 -11.17 20.02
CA ASN A 214 21.61 -10.19 20.77
C ASN A 214 21.67 -8.83 20.06
N HIS A 215 21.54 -8.80 18.73
CA HIS A 215 21.90 -7.61 17.94
C HIS A 215 20.74 -6.89 17.22
N LYS A 216 19.48 -7.25 17.49
CA LYS A 216 18.30 -6.68 16.80
C LYS A 216 18.47 -6.67 15.25
N ARG A 217 19.23 -7.61 14.71
CA ARG A 217 19.42 -7.81 13.26
C ARG A 217 18.60 -9.01 12.83
N TRP A 218 18.02 -8.89 11.65
CA TRP A 218 17.27 -9.95 10.99
C TRP A 218 17.66 -10.01 9.52
N GLY A 219 17.44 -11.17 8.93
CA GLY A 219 17.48 -11.37 7.49
C GLY A 219 16.30 -12.22 7.06
N LYS A 220 15.82 -12.01 5.85
CA LYS A 220 14.62 -12.65 5.31
C LYS A 220 14.90 -13.18 3.93
N ALA A 221 14.16 -14.22 3.56
CA ALA A 221 14.18 -14.77 2.23
C ALA A 221 12.77 -15.12 1.84
N TRP A 222 12.42 -14.89 0.57
CA TRP A 222 11.14 -15.22 -0.02
C TRP A 222 11.33 -15.71 -1.45
N ASN A 223 10.36 -16.51 -1.94
CA ASN A 223 10.32 -17.01 -3.31
C ASN A 223 11.47 -17.95 -3.72
N TYR A 224 12.05 -18.70 -2.78
CA TYR A 224 13.10 -19.68 -3.08
C TYR A 224 12.53 -21.04 -3.44
N GLN A 225 13.12 -21.72 -4.42
CA GLN A 225 12.69 -23.07 -4.81
C GLN A 225 13.01 -24.14 -3.75
N THR A 226 14.02 -23.89 -2.92
CA THR A 226 14.47 -24.82 -1.87
C THR A 226 14.50 -24.13 -0.52
N GLU A 227 14.21 -24.90 0.53
CA GLU A 227 14.29 -24.43 1.91
C GLU A 227 15.71 -23.97 2.26
N ASP A 228 16.73 -24.73 1.82
CA ASP A 228 18.13 -24.41 2.08
C ASP A 228 18.57 -23.12 1.37
N GLY A 229 18.09 -22.86 0.15
CA GLY A 229 18.30 -21.59 -0.53
C GLY A 229 17.71 -20.42 0.25
N ALA A 230 16.48 -20.57 0.76
CA ALA A 230 15.85 -19.57 1.62
C ALA A 230 16.66 -19.33 2.90
N LYS A 231 17.08 -20.40 3.60
CA LYS A 231 17.88 -20.32 4.83
C LYS A 231 19.21 -19.61 4.60
N ALA A 232 19.92 -19.96 3.52
CA ALA A 232 21.21 -19.38 3.19
C ALA A 232 21.11 -17.86 3.00
N VAL A 233 20.12 -17.39 2.22
CA VAL A 233 19.91 -15.96 1.99
C VAL A 233 19.47 -15.23 3.25
N ALA A 234 18.54 -15.80 4.03
CA ALA A 234 18.12 -15.18 5.29
C ALA A 234 19.31 -15.02 6.26
N LEU A 235 20.18 -16.02 6.38
CA LEU A 235 21.39 -15.94 7.21
C LEU A 235 22.39 -14.90 6.67
N GLN A 236 22.56 -14.85 5.35
CA GLN A 236 23.42 -13.88 4.68
C GLN A 236 22.94 -12.45 4.94
N GLU A 237 21.65 -12.15 4.73
CA GLU A 237 21.08 -10.81 4.97
C GLU A 237 21.19 -10.41 6.45
N CYS A 238 21.06 -11.36 7.38
CA CYS A 238 21.21 -11.10 8.80
C CYS A 238 22.63 -10.63 9.21
N GLY A 239 23.67 -10.99 8.43
CA GLY A 239 25.05 -10.48 8.62
C GLY A 239 25.98 -11.37 9.46
N GLN A 240 25.69 -12.66 9.58
CA GLN A 240 26.59 -13.80 9.88
C GLN A 240 27.56 -13.84 11.10
N ALA A 241 27.33 -13.13 12.19
CA ALA A 241 27.79 -13.65 13.51
C ALA A 241 26.58 -13.78 14.43
N GLY A 242 26.31 -14.99 14.95
CA GLY A 242 25.20 -15.25 15.89
C GLY A 242 23.78 -15.22 15.31
N CYS A 243 23.61 -15.10 13.99
CA CYS A 243 22.32 -15.25 13.34
C CYS A 243 21.89 -16.72 13.29
N VAL A 244 20.64 -17.00 13.67
CA VAL A 244 20.04 -18.34 13.59
C VAL A 244 18.72 -18.29 12.84
N ILE A 245 18.39 -19.36 12.11
CA ILE A 245 17.07 -19.51 11.49
C ILE A 245 16.01 -19.61 12.58
N ARG A 246 15.00 -18.74 12.52
CA ARG A 246 13.87 -18.73 13.45
C ARG A 246 12.65 -19.46 12.91
N GLY A 247 12.52 -19.53 11.59
CA GLY A 247 11.47 -20.29 10.96
C GLY A 247 11.67 -20.35 9.45
N THR A 248 11.06 -21.37 8.87
CA THR A 248 10.85 -21.53 7.44
C THR A 248 9.38 -21.84 7.20
N ILE A 249 8.87 -21.42 6.04
CA ILE A 249 7.53 -21.77 5.59
C ILE A 249 7.53 -21.95 4.07
N LYS A 250 6.67 -22.85 3.63
CA LYS A 250 6.38 -23.15 2.24
C LYS A 250 5.02 -22.52 1.88
N ASP A 251 4.97 -21.70 0.84
CA ASP A 251 3.77 -21.02 0.30
C ASP A 251 2.89 -20.36 1.37
N GLY A 252 3.49 -19.46 2.15
CA GLY A 252 2.74 -18.70 3.15
C GLY A 252 3.36 -17.37 3.53
N CYS A 253 3.22 -17.02 4.80
CA CYS A 253 3.82 -15.89 5.45
C CYS A 253 4.37 -16.32 6.81
N LEU A 254 5.59 -15.89 7.12
CA LEU A 254 6.21 -16.04 8.42
C LEU A 254 6.33 -14.67 9.07
N VAL A 255 5.73 -14.51 10.25
CA VAL A 255 5.74 -13.25 11.02
C VAL A 255 6.42 -13.48 12.36
N TYR A 256 7.24 -12.51 12.77
CA TYR A 256 7.91 -12.46 14.06
C TYR A 256 7.53 -11.18 14.81
N THR A 257 7.23 -11.34 16.09
CA THR A 257 6.73 -10.28 16.98
C THR A 257 7.56 -10.21 18.26
N TYR A 258 7.59 -9.04 18.87
CA TYR A 258 8.38 -8.74 20.06
C TYR A 258 7.61 -7.81 21.00
N SER A 259 7.64 -8.09 22.30
CA SER A 259 7.18 -7.19 23.36
C SER A 259 8.39 -6.52 24.01
N PRO A 260 8.60 -5.20 23.81
CA PRO A 260 9.72 -4.50 24.44
C PRO A 260 9.59 -4.46 25.97
N GLY A 261 8.38 -4.41 26.52
CA GLY A 261 8.16 -4.38 27.96
C GLY A 261 8.46 -5.69 28.68
N THR A 262 8.29 -6.84 28.02
CA THR A 262 8.44 -8.15 28.67
C THR A 262 9.58 -8.99 28.10
N THR A 263 10.25 -8.51 27.05
CA THR A 263 11.24 -9.26 26.26
C THR A 263 10.72 -10.57 25.68
N ARG A 264 9.40 -10.74 25.61
CA ARG A 264 8.75 -11.89 24.99
C ARG A 264 8.78 -11.80 23.48
N TRP A 265 8.80 -12.98 22.87
CA TRP A 265 8.82 -13.16 21.43
C TRP A 265 7.68 -14.08 21.03
N GLY A 266 7.09 -13.81 19.87
CA GLY A 266 6.12 -14.70 19.26
C GLY A 266 6.36 -14.79 17.77
N TRP A 267 6.10 -15.95 17.20
CA TRP A 267 6.23 -16.17 15.77
C TRP A 267 5.19 -17.16 15.29
N ALA A 268 4.84 -17.06 14.02
CA ALA A 268 3.98 -18.02 13.37
C ALA A 268 4.14 -17.98 11.86
N GLY A 269 4.07 -19.17 11.26
CA GLY A 269 3.89 -19.34 9.83
C GLY A 269 2.43 -19.70 9.50
N ARG A 270 1.80 -19.01 8.55
CA ARG A 270 0.44 -19.29 8.06
C ARG A 270 0.32 -19.03 6.56
N SER A 271 -0.77 -19.47 5.94
CA SER A 271 -1.03 -19.25 4.52
C SER A 271 -1.18 -17.77 4.14
N THR A 272 -1.59 -16.91 5.08
CA THR A 272 -1.74 -15.46 4.84
C THR A 272 -1.03 -14.64 5.92
N TYR A 273 -0.67 -13.41 5.56
CA TYR A 273 -0.02 -12.46 6.47
C TYR A 273 -0.88 -12.18 7.72
N SER A 274 -2.18 -11.91 7.53
CA SER A 274 -3.09 -11.60 8.65
C SER A 274 -3.17 -12.75 9.67
N LEU A 275 -3.27 -13.99 9.19
CA LEU A 275 -3.27 -15.18 10.05
C LEU A 275 -1.92 -15.37 10.75
N ALA A 276 -0.82 -15.17 10.03
CA ALA A 276 0.54 -15.32 10.56
C ALA A 276 0.80 -14.28 11.66
N LEU A 277 0.47 -13.00 11.42
CA LEU A 277 0.63 -11.93 12.38
C LEU A 277 -0.25 -12.15 13.62
N THR A 278 -1.52 -12.50 13.44
CA THR A 278 -2.43 -12.81 14.55
C THR A 278 -1.91 -13.96 15.41
N SER A 279 -1.46 -15.03 14.77
CA SER A 279 -0.89 -16.19 15.47
C SER A 279 0.41 -15.82 16.18
N ALA A 280 1.28 -15.03 15.55
CA ALA A 280 2.54 -14.57 16.14
C ALA A 280 2.29 -13.70 17.37
N LEU A 281 1.35 -12.75 17.29
CA LEU A 281 0.93 -11.90 18.41
C LEU A 281 0.33 -12.73 19.55
N ALA A 282 -0.52 -13.71 19.23
CA ALA A 282 -1.09 -14.61 20.22
C ALA A 282 0.01 -15.43 20.95
N THR A 283 1.02 -15.92 20.22
CA THR A 283 2.17 -16.63 20.78
C THR A 283 3.06 -15.72 21.64
N CYS A 284 3.23 -14.46 21.24
CA CYS A 284 4.01 -13.46 22.00
C CYS A 284 3.36 -13.18 23.38
N GLY A 285 2.03 -13.19 23.42
CA GLY A 285 1.23 -13.03 24.64
C GLY A 285 0.29 -11.84 24.58
N ARG A 286 -0.36 -11.51 25.71
CA ARG A 286 -1.16 -10.29 25.84
C ARG A 286 -0.23 -9.09 26.02
N GLY A 287 -0.57 -7.93 25.43
CA GLY A 287 0.07 -6.65 25.72
C GLY A 287 0.63 -5.93 24.51
N ASP A 288 1.80 -5.32 24.68
CA ASP A 288 2.55 -4.45 23.77
C ASP A 288 3.35 -5.19 22.69
N CYS A 289 2.97 -6.45 22.39
CA CYS A 289 3.59 -7.19 21.31
C CYS A 289 3.36 -6.47 19.98
N VAL A 290 4.44 -6.14 19.30
CA VAL A 290 4.43 -5.54 17.97
C VAL A 290 5.12 -6.46 16.97
N GLU A 291 4.72 -6.37 15.72
CA GLU A 291 5.48 -6.97 14.64
C GLU A 291 6.87 -6.36 14.56
N LEU A 292 7.88 -7.21 14.42
CA LEU A 292 9.26 -6.80 14.18
C LEU A 292 9.66 -7.02 12.71
N VAL A 293 9.32 -8.18 12.16
CA VAL A 293 9.68 -8.56 10.79
C VAL A 293 8.73 -9.63 10.27
N HIS A 294 8.47 -9.61 8.96
CA HIS A 294 7.78 -10.67 8.25
C HIS A 294 8.45 -10.98 6.90
N THR A 295 8.12 -12.15 6.37
CA THR A 295 8.37 -12.56 4.99
C THR A 295 7.13 -13.29 4.48
N CYS A 296 6.75 -13.05 3.22
CA CYS A 296 5.57 -13.61 2.58
C CYS A 296 5.90 -14.02 1.15
N LYS A 297 5.15 -14.97 0.61
CA LYS A 297 5.11 -15.19 -0.84
C LYS A 297 4.58 -13.91 -1.49
N ALA A 298 5.26 -13.46 -2.54
CA ALA A 298 4.83 -12.30 -3.33
C ALA A 298 3.58 -12.62 -4.14
#